data_AF-A0A8H5K212-F1
#
_entry.id   AF-A0A8H5K212-F1
#
_cell.length_a   1.000
_cell.length_b   1.000
_cell.length_c   1.000
_cell.angle_alpha   90.00
_cell.angle_beta   90.00
_cell.angle_gamma   90.00
#
_symmetry.space_group_name_H-M   'P 1'
#
loop_
_entity.id
_entity.type
_entity.pdbx_description
1 polymer ?
#
loop_
_entity_poly.entity_id
_entity_poly.type
_entity_poly.pdbx_seq_one_letter_code
_entity_poly.pdbx_strand_id
1 'polypeptide(L)'
;MTTTRPASKAGSWYKKDQKPLRRELQNYLAAVPESLDGIALPIPGARVIIAPHAGYKFSGPCAAWAYKTLDLSRAKRVIVLGPSHTYYLEGCAATTFEKYATPFGDLEIDTEMATELEDAVAMEPMYRTGEVNEHSLEMHMPILYLRCQETFDSPDKFPKIVPVLVGSNNRREEKAIGRALLPYLRDPENAFIISSDFCHWGDNFSYLPYSRTKSPSDLTQLRKEDPKPNGPPIHETIRVIDEAAMDAVKSGNHDAFLDSLKQTRNTICGRHPIGVVMAALELIRQEDAFQDKGRFHILKYNRSNLVDMPNDFSVSYVSAYALL
;
A
#
# COMPACT_ATOMS: atom_id res chain seq x y z
N MET A 1 19.43 -6.21 -23.14
CA MET A 1 18.25 -5.56 -22.52
C MET A 1 18.69 -4.94 -21.20
N THR A 2 18.14 -3.80 -20.79
CA THR A 2 18.50 -3.18 -19.49
C THR A 2 18.10 -4.10 -18.34
N THR A 3 19.01 -4.42 -17.42
CA THR A 3 18.73 -5.30 -16.27
C THR A 3 18.16 -4.53 -15.07
N THR A 4 18.37 -3.22 -15.00
CA THR A 4 17.83 -2.34 -13.96
C THR A 4 16.58 -1.60 -14.45
N ARG A 5 15.50 -1.63 -13.66
CA ARG A 5 14.32 -0.77 -13.85
C ARG A 5 14.67 0.68 -13.47
N PRO A 6 14.50 1.66 -14.37
CA PRO A 6 14.78 3.05 -14.05
C PRO A 6 13.79 3.64 -13.03
N ALA A 7 14.25 4.64 -12.28
CA ALA A 7 13.43 5.48 -11.40
C ALA A 7 12.62 6.50 -12.23
N SER A 8 11.57 6.05 -12.91
CA SER A 8 10.86 6.85 -13.92
C SER A 8 10.00 7.98 -13.34
N LYS A 9 9.67 7.93 -12.04
CA LYS A 9 8.85 8.92 -11.33
C LYS A 9 9.69 9.99 -10.64
N ALA A 10 11.02 9.82 -10.63
CA ALA A 10 11.96 10.82 -10.14
C ALA A 10 11.85 12.14 -10.93
N GLY A 11 11.62 13.24 -10.22
CA GLY A 11 11.44 14.59 -10.77
C GLY A 11 9.99 15.00 -10.98
N SER A 12 9.02 14.09 -10.86
CA SER A 12 7.58 14.40 -10.99
C SER A 12 6.78 14.01 -9.74
N TRP A 13 6.92 12.78 -9.26
CA TRP A 13 6.21 12.29 -8.06
C TRP A 13 7.00 12.50 -6.77
N TYR A 14 8.33 12.51 -6.91
CA TYR A 14 9.27 12.80 -5.84
C TYR A 14 10.51 13.50 -6.42
N LYS A 15 11.33 14.12 -5.56
CA LYS A 15 12.50 14.89 -6.01
C LYS A 15 13.53 13.97 -6.67
N LYS A 16 14.05 14.38 -7.83
CA LYS A 16 15.07 13.61 -8.57
C LYS A 16 16.42 13.60 -7.85
N ASP A 17 16.80 14.71 -7.23
CA ASP A 17 18.11 14.84 -6.61
C ASP A 17 18.16 14.18 -5.23
N GLN A 18 19.25 13.45 -5.01
CA GLN A 18 19.48 12.65 -3.80
C GLN A 18 19.35 13.46 -2.50
N LYS A 19 20.07 14.58 -2.38
CA LYS A 19 20.12 15.38 -1.15
C LYS A 19 18.74 15.94 -0.73
N PRO A 20 17.99 16.63 -1.59
CA PRO A 20 16.69 17.17 -1.19
C PRO A 20 15.63 16.09 -1.00
N LEU A 21 15.70 14.95 -1.70
CA LEU A 21 14.82 13.80 -1.45
C LEU A 21 15.10 13.17 -0.08
N ARG A 22 16.38 12.91 0.25
CA ARG A 22 16.79 12.38 1.55
C ARG A 22 16.26 13.24 2.69
N ARG A 23 16.48 14.56 2.61
CA ARG A 23 16.01 15.51 3.63
C ARG A 23 14.49 15.48 3.80
N GLU A 24 13.75 15.43 2.70
CA GLU A 24 12.28 15.36 2.75
C GLU A 24 11.79 14.09 3.46
N LEU A 25 12.29 12.92 3.06
CA LEU A 25 11.87 11.66 3.64
C LEU A 25 12.33 11.50 5.09
N GLN A 26 13.56 11.91 5.42
CA GLN A 26 14.04 11.91 6.81
C GLN A 26 13.22 12.84 7.70
N ASN A 27 12.79 14.01 7.20
CA ASN A 27 11.90 14.89 7.96
C ASN A 27 10.54 14.23 8.24
N TYR A 28 9.99 13.47 7.29
CA TYR A 28 8.74 12.73 7.51
C TYR A 28 8.92 11.59 8.51
N LEU A 29 10.01 10.82 8.40
CA LEU A 29 10.34 9.73 9.33
C LEU A 29 10.59 10.24 10.75
N ALA A 30 11.29 11.37 10.91
CA ALA A 30 11.57 12.00 12.20
C ALA A 30 10.33 12.67 12.84
N ALA A 31 9.28 12.94 12.07
CA ALA A 31 8.02 13.47 12.59
C ALA A 31 7.12 12.40 13.21
N VAL A 32 7.43 11.11 13.01
CA VAL A 32 6.74 10.00 13.68
C VAL A 32 7.30 9.83 15.09
N PRO A 33 6.47 9.65 16.13
CA PRO A 33 6.96 9.37 17.48
C PRO A 33 7.89 8.16 17.54
N GLU A 34 8.87 8.17 18.45
CA GLU A 34 9.81 7.05 18.62
C GLU A 34 9.17 5.81 19.28
N SER A 35 7.94 5.93 19.80
CA SER A 35 7.17 4.83 20.37
C SER A 35 5.67 5.00 20.14
N LEU A 36 4.94 3.90 20.01
CA LEU A 36 3.48 3.85 19.97
C LEU A 36 2.99 2.98 21.13
N ASP A 37 2.05 3.50 21.92
CA ASP A 37 1.48 2.80 23.09
C ASP A 37 2.53 2.22 24.05
N GLY A 38 3.66 2.92 24.21
CA GLY A 38 4.77 2.50 25.08
C GLY A 38 5.74 1.51 24.45
N ILE A 39 5.54 1.09 23.20
CA ILE A 39 6.42 0.19 22.45
C ILE A 39 7.30 1.03 21.52
N ALA A 40 8.62 0.88 21.62
CA ALA A 40 9.57 1.57 20.75
C ALA A 40 9.42 1.13 19.28
N LEU A 41 9.67 2.05 18.35
CA LEU A 41 9.66 1.77 16.92
C LEU A 41 11.04 1.30 16.43
N PRO A 42 11.11 0.35 15.46
CA PRO A 42 9.99 -0.35 14.84
C PRO A 42 9.29 -1.33 15.79
N ILE A 43 8.01 -1.62 15.55
CA ILE A 43 7.25 -2.54 16.40
C ILE A 43 7.74 -3.97 16.13
N PRO A 44 8.25 -4.70 17.14
CA PRO A 44 8.80 -6.04 16.93
C PRO A 44 7.79 -6.99 16.26
N GLY A 45 8.18 -7.61 15.15
CA GLY A 45 7.31 -8.52 14.40
C GLY A 45 6.26 -7.84 13.52
N ALA A 46 6.24 -6.52 13.41
CA ALA A 46 5.43 -5.80 12.42
C ALA A 46 6.05 -5.95 11.03
N ARG A 47 5.78 -7.10 10.39
CA ARG A 47 6.36 -7.50 9.11
C ARG A 47 5.48 -7.18 7.90
N VAL A 48 4.24 -6.73 8.10
CA VAL A 48 3.32 -6.37 7.02
C VAL A 48 2.85 -4.94 7.22
N ILE A 49 2.94 -4.10 6.18
CA ILE A 49 2.42 -2.73 6.23
C ILE A 49 1.52 -2.41 5.03
N ILE A 50 0.57 -1.50 5.25
CA ILE A 50 -0.13 -0.77 4.19
C ILE A 50 0.42 0.65 4.19
N ALA A 51 0.83 1.14 3.02
CA ALA A 51 1.33 2.49 2.86
C ALA A 51 0.82 3.12 1.54
N PRO A 52 0.60 4.44 1.52
CA PRO A 52 0.12 5.15 0.34
C PRO A 52 1.22 5.32 -0.72
N HIS A 53 0.81 5.57 -1.97
CA HIS A 53 1.69 5.72 -3.14
C HIS A 53 1.42 6.97 -3.99
N ALA A 54 0.65 7.95 -3.52
CA ALA A 54 0.67 9.28 -4.15
C ALA A 54 2.06 9.93 -4.07
N GLY A 55 2.26 11.06 -4.77
CA GLY A 55 3.50 11.83 -4.70
C GLY A 55 3.88 12.23 -3.26
N TYR A 56 5.18 12.20 -2.93
CA TYR A 56 5.66 12.30 -1.55
C TYR A 56 5.30 13.59 -0.82
N LYS A 57 5.07 14.68 -1.55
CA LYS A 57 4.57 15.93 -0.95
C LYS A 57 3.23 15.74 -0.23
N PHE A 58 2.39 14.81 -0.71
CA PHE A 58 1.05 14.58 -0.20
C PHE A 58 1.01 13.40 0.77
N SER A 59 1.45 12.22 0.32
CA SER A 59 1.31 10.97 1.06
C SER A 59 2.53 10.60 1.91
N GLY A 60 3.69 11.21 1.66
CA GLY A 60 4.95 10.91 2.35
C GLY A 60 4.87 11.01 3.88
N PRO A 61 4.24 12.06 4.45
CA PRO A 61 4.01 12.15 5.89
C PRO A 61 3.18 10.99 6.46
N CYS A 62 2.19 10.50 5.71
CA CYS A 62 1.40 9.34 6.13
C CYS A 62 2.24 8.06 6.02
N ALA A 63 2.86 7.82 4.86
CA ALA A 63 3.70 6.65 4.61
C ALA A 63 4.79 6.44 5.67
N ALA A 64 5.39 7.53 6.17
CA ALA A 64 6.40 7.48 7.22
C ALA A 64 5.94 6.70 8.47
N TRP A 65 4.65 6.76 8.84
CA TRP A 65 4.11 6.00 9.98
C TRP A 65 4.25 4.48 9.76
N ALA A 66 3.86 4.00 8.58
CA ALA A 66 4.00 2.59 8.20
C ALA A 66 5.48 2.17 8.20
N TYR A 67 6.36 2.96 7.59
CA TYR A 67 7.78 2.63 7.48
C TYR A 67 8.57 2.71 8.78
N LYS A 68 8.23 3.63 9.69
CA LYS A 68 8.82 3.65 11.05
C LYS A 68 8.35 2.45 11.88
N THR A 69 7.15 1.94 11.61
CA THR A 69 6.60 0.76 12.30
C THR A 69 7.18 -0.55 11.78
N LEU A 70 7.49 -0.64 10.49
CA LEU A 70 8.01 -1.83 9.82
C LEU A 70 9.32 -2.33 10.46
N ASP A 71 9.29 -3.56 10.96
CA ASP A 71 10.45 -4.26 11.51
C ASP A 71 11.20 -5.00 10.40
N LEU A 72 12.38 -4.48 10.06
CA LEU A 72 13.29 -5.05 9.06
C LEU A 72 14.46 -5.80 9.70
N SER A 73 14.54 -5.90 11.03
CA SER A 73 15.74 -6.39 11.73
C SER A 73 16.18 -7.81 11.31
N ARG A 74 15.24 -8.63 10.85
CA ARG A 74 15.46 -10.00 10.35
C ARG A 74 15.20 -10.15 8.85
N ALA A 75 14.79 -9.09 8.17
CA ALA A 75 14.35 -9.17 6.79
C ALA A 75 15.54 -9.50 5.87
N LYS A 76 15.42 -10.60 5.12
CA LYS A 76 16.23 -10.89 3.93
C LYS A 76 15.48 -10.57 2.65
N ARG A 77 14.14 -10.48 2.72
CA ARG A 77 13.30 -10.15 1.56
C ARG A 77 12.16 -9.22 1.91
N VAL A 78 11.83 -8.34 0.98
CA VAL A 78 10.67 -7.43 1.07
C VAL A 78 9.79 -7.60 -0.16
N ILE A 79 8.63 -8.23 0.01
CA ILE A 79 7.63 -8.38 -1.04
C ILE A 79 6.82 -7.08 -1.11
N VAL A 80 6.80 -6.43 -2.28
CA VAL A 80 6.08 -5.18 -2.49
C VAL A 80 4.93 -5.44 -3.44
N LEU A 81 3.69 -5.39 -2.95
CA LEU A 81 2.48 -5.60 -3.73
C LEU A 81 1.81 -4.27 -4.05
N GLY A 82 1.61 -3.97 -5.33
CA GLY A 82 0.92 -2.75 -5.75
C GLY A 82 -0.08 -2.97 -6.87
N PRO A 83 -1.10 -2.09 -7.00
CA PRO A 83 -2.05 -2.18 -8.10
C PRO A 83 -1.40 -1.79 -9.44
N SER A 84 -1.95 -2.30 -10.54
CA SER A 84 -1.66 -1.79 -11.88
C SER A 84 -2.62 -0.65 -12.26
N HIS A 85 -2.08 0.51 -12.65
CA HIS A 85 -2.81 1.68 -13.16
C HIS A 85 -2.59 1.92 -14.65
N THR A 86 -1.47 1.43 -15.18
CA THR A 86 -0.97 1.82 -16.50
C THR A 86 -1.31 0.83 -17.62
N TYR A 87 -1.70 -0.38 -17.26
CA TYR A 87 -2.20 -1.38 -18.20
C TYR A 87 -3.13 -2.38 -17.51
N TYR A 88 -4.01 -3.00 -18.29
CA TYR A 88 -4.88 -4.06 -17.79
C TYR A 88 -4.04 -5.29 -17.43
N LEU A 89 -4.23 -5.78 -16.21
CA LEU A 89 -3.63 -7.00 -15.69
C LEU A 89 -4.73 -7.78 -14.97
N GLU A 90 -4.83 -9.08 -15.27
CA GLU A 90 -5.62 -10.05 -14.50
C GLU A 90 -4.65 -10.86 -13.64
N GLY A 91 -5.07 -11.29 -12.44
CA GLY A 91 -4.17 -12.01 -11.54
C GLY A 91 -3.06 -11.13 -10.97
N CYS A 92 -1.83 -11.60 -11.05
CA CYS A 92 -0.63 -10.91 -10.58
C CYS A 92 0.50 -11.07 -11.61
N ALA A 93 1.54 -10.23 -11.51
CA ALA A 93 2.77 -10.35 -12.29
C ALA A 93 3.97 -9.91 -11.45
N ALA A 94 5.09 -10.64 -11.53
CA ALA A 94 6.33 -10.25 -10.86
C ALA A 94 7.32 -9.60 -11.85
N THR A 95 8.18 -8.74 -11.32
CA THR A 95 9.17 -8.02 -12.15
C THR A 95 10.16 -8.98 -12.80
N THR A 96 10.57 -8.65 -14.03
CA THR A 96 11.63 -9.36 -14.75
C THR A 96 12.96 -8.61 -14.74
N PHE A 97 13.06 -7.49 -14.00
CA PHE A 97 14.33 -6.79 -13.79
C PHE A 97 15.16 -7.48 -12.69
N GLU A 98 16.45 -7.19 -12.66
CA GLU A 98 17.36 -7.67 -11.61
C GLU A 98 17.52 -6.63 -10.48
N LYS A 99 17.25 -5.36 -10.80
CA LYS A 99 17.40 -4.23 -9.87
C LYS A 99 16.33 -3.17 -10.09
N TYR A 100 15.97 -2.43 -9.05
CA TYR A 100 15.22 -1.18 -9.13
C TYR A 100 16.12 0.00 -8.77
N ALA A 101 16.26 0.95 -9.69
CA ALA A 101 16.99 2.18 -9.41
C ALA A 101 16.20 3.09 -8.47
N THR A 102 16.91 3.75 -7.56
CA THR A 102 16.41 4.90 -6.79
C THR A 102 17.42 6.04 -6.85
N PRO A 103 17.05 7.28 -6.50
CA PRO A 103 18.03 8.37 -6.38
C PRO A 103 19.15 8.14 -5.35
N PHE A 104 19.01 7.15 -4.46
CA PHE A 104 20.01 6.81 -3.44
C PHE A 104 20.96 5.68 -3.84
N GLY A 105 20.56 4.86 -4.82
CA GLY A 105 21.21 3.61 -5.21
C GLY A 105 20.18 2.57 -5.65
N ASP A 106 20.65 1.46 -6.17
CA ASP A 106 19.79 0.37 -6.64
C ASP A 106 19.37 -0.55 -5.48
N LEU A 107 18.16 -1.11 -5.56
CA LEU A 107 17.70 -2.23 -4.74
C LEU A 107 17.75 -3.50 -5.58
N GLU A 108 18.33 -4.58 -5.04
CA GLU A 108 18.41 -5.87 -5.74
C GLU A 108 17.10 -6.63 -5.66
N ILE A 109 16.72 -7.31 -6.75
CA ILE A 109 15.54 -8.16 -6.82
C ILE A 109 15.92 -9.60 -6.46
N ASP A 110 15.05 -10.26 -5.69
CA ASP A 110 15.10 -11.72 -5.53
C ASP A 110 14.41 -12.39 -6.73
N THR A 111 15.17 -12.60 -7.81
CA THR A 111 14.65 -13.16 -9.06
C THR A 111 14.21 -14.61 -8.92
N GLU A 112 14.81 -15.35 -7.98
CA GLU A 112 14.42 -16.74 -7.68
C GLU A 112 13.04 -16.74 -7.04
N MET A 113 12.82 -15.95 -5.97
CA MET A 113 11.52 -15.84 -5.34
C MET A 113 10.45 -15.26 -6.27
N ALA A 114 10.81 -14.30 -7.14
CA ALA A 114 9.88 -13.77 -8.14
C ALA A 114 9.37 -14.89 -9.05
N THR A 115 10.26 -15.74 -9.56
CA THR A 115 9.91 -16.90 -10.40
C THR A 115 9.06 -17.92 -9.65
N GLU A 116 9.42 -18.23 -8.40
CA GLU A 116 8.63 -19.16 -7.56
C GLU A 116 7.20 -18.66 -7.33
N LEU A 117 7.03 -17.35 -7.08
CA LEU A 117 5.72 -16.73 -6.92
C LEU A 117 4.91 -16.74 -8.22
N GLU A 118 5.56 -16.52 -9.36
CA GLU A 118 4.93 -16.60 -10.67
C GLU A 118 4.36 -18.01 -10.91
N ASP A 119 5.17 -19.04 -10.67
CA ASP A 119 4.76 -20.44 -10.82
C ASP A 119 3.63 -20.82 -9.84
N ALA A 120 3.72 -20.34 -8.59
CA ALA A 120 2.76 -20.70 -7.53
C ALA A 120 1.33 -20.22 -7.78
N VAL A 121 1.14 -19.13 -8.54
CA VAL A 121 -0.20 -18.61 -8.88
C VAL A 121 -0.47 -18.50 -10.38
N ALA A 122 0.38 -19.13 -11.20
CA ALA A 122 0.31 -19.07 -12.67
C ALA A 122 0.27 -17.62 -13.20
N MET A 123 1.14 -16.76 -12.67
CA MET A 123 1.30 -15.38 -13.13
C MET A 123 1.92 -15.34 -14.54
N GLU A 124 1.53 -14.35 -15.33
CA GLU A 124 2.33 -13.96 -16.50
C GLU A 124 3.46 -13.00 -16.07
N PRO A 125 4.63 -13.03 -16.74
CA PRO A 125 5.71 -12.09 -16.46
C PRO A 125 5.28 -10.64 -16.66
N MET A 126 5.77 -9.74 -15.81
CA MET A 126 5.37 -8.33 -15.89
C MET A 126 5.84 -7.67 -17.20
N TYR A 127 4.93 -6.97 -17.87
CA TYR A 127 5.24 -6.22 -19.07
C TYR A 127 6.14 -5.02 -18.74
N ARG A 128 7.43 -5.11 -19.06
CA ARG A 128 8.46 -4.14 -18.65
C ARG A 128 8.14 -2.68 -18.96
N THR A 129 7.58 -2.35 -20.13
CA THR A 129 7.21 -0.96 -20.45
C THR A 129 6.05 -0.49 -19.57
N GLY A 130 5.07 -1.36 -19.32
CA GLY A 130 4.00 -1.14 -18.36
C GLY A 130 4.54 -0.92 -16.95
N GLU A 131 5.45 -1.78 -16.49
CA GLU A 131 6.11 -1.68 -15.19
C GLU A 131 6.90 -0.38 -14.99
N VAL A 132 7.64 0.07 -16.00
CA VAL A 132 8.37 1.35 -15.96
C VAL A 132 7.39 2.52 -15.91
N ASN A 133 6.25 2.42 -16.59
CA ASN A 133 5.20 3.43 -16.55
C ASN A 133 4.42 3.40 -15.22
N GLU A 134 4.35 2.26 -14.55
CA GLU A 134 3.68 2.12 -13.26
C GLU A 134 4.43 2.85 -12.13
N HIS A 135 3.69 3.38 -11.16
CA HIS A 135 4.22 4.12 -10.02
C HIS A 135 3.96 3.42 -8.68
N SER A 136 2.91 2.60 -8.57
CA SER A 136 2.48 2.02 -7.31
C SER A 136 3.60 1.30 -6.55
N LEU A 137 4.47 0.59 -7.25
CA LEU A 137 5.65 -0.07 -6.68
C LEU A 137 6.80 0.92 -6.43
N GLU A 138 7.12 1.78 -7.39
CA GLU A 138 8.27 2.68 -7.34
C GLU A 138 8.22 3.65 -6.15
N MET A 139 7.02 4.11 -5.79
CA MET A 139 6.82 5.05 -4.69
C MET A 139 7.22 4.49 -3.32
N HIS A 140 7.40 3.18 -3.19
CA HIS A 140 7.91 2.55 -1.97
C HIS A 140 9.43 2.46 -1.90
N MET A 141 10.12 2.59 -3.03
CA MET A 141 11.54 2.23 -3.14
C MET A 141 12.48 3.23 -2.46
N PRO A 142 12.35 4.57 -2.67
CA PRO A 142 13.20 5.53 -1.98
C PRO A 142 13.10 5.48 -0.44
N ILE A 143 11.89 5.39 0.11
CA ILE A 143 11.69 5.33 1.56
C ILE A 143 12.14 3.98 2.15
N LEU A 144 11.92 2.86 1.42
CA LEU A 144 12.46 1.56 1.81
C LEU A 144 13.98 1.59 1.84
N TYR A 145 14.64 2.17 0.83
CA TYR A 145 16.09 2.30 0.78
C TYR A 145 16.64 3.04 2.02
N LEU A 146 15.99 4.13 2.45
CA LEU A 146 16.40 4.85 3.66
C LEU A 146 16.21 4.00 4.92
N ARG A 147 15.11 3.25 5.03
CA ARG A 147 14.89 2.33 6.17
C ARG A 147 15.90 1.19 6.20
N CYS A 148 16.30 0.68 5.04
CA CYS A 148 17.39 -0.28 4.96
C CYS A 148 18.72 0.34 5.41
N GLN A 149 19.05 1.57 4.99
CA GLN A 149 20.24 2.28 5.48
C GLN A 149 20.26 2.50 6.99
N GLU A 150 19.09 2.68 7.61
CA GLU A 150 18.96 2.84 9.06
C GLU A 150 19.07 1.51 9.83
N THR A 151 18.87 0.38 9.15
CA THR A 151 18.79 -0.95 9.78
C THR A 151 20.01 -1.83 9.52
N PHE A 152 20.64 -1.69 8.35
CA PHE A 152 21.74 -2.54 7.89
C PHE A 152 23.01 -1.74 7.64
N ASP A 153 24.17 -2.34 7.96
CA ASP A 153 25.48 -1.67 7.90
C ASP A 153 25.88 -1.21 6.49
N SER A 154 25.40 -1.90 5.46
CA SER A 154 25.82 -1.68 4.07
C SER A 154 24.78 -2.18 3.06
N PRO A 155 24.74 -1.59 1.83
CA PRO A 155 23.76 -1.96 0.80
C PRO A 155 23.77 -3.43 0.37
N ASP A 156 24.91 -4.13 0.45
CA ASP A 156 25.03 -5.57 0.15
C ASP A 156 24.32 -6.47 1.18
N LYS A 157 23.99 -5.93 2.36
CA LYS A 157 23.20 -6.61 3.39
C LYS A 157 21.72 -6.26 3.34
N PHE A 158 21.29 -5.39 2.42
CA PHE A 158 19.88 -5.03 2.32
C PHE A 158 19.05 -6.26 1.95
N PRO A 159 17.80 -6.35 2.43
CA PRO A 159 16.89 -7.35 1.93
C PRO A 159 16.66 -7.13 0.44
N LYS A 160 16.63 -8.23 -0.31
CA LYS A 160 16.22 -8.19 -1.71
C LYS A 160 14.73 -7.86 -1.79
N ILE A 161 14.32 -7.13 -2.82
CA ILE A 161 12.90 -6.83 -3.03
C ILE A 161 12.25 -7.84 -3.98
N VAL A 162 10.95 -8.06 -3.81
CA VAL A 162 10.12 -8.83 -4.75
C VAL A 162 8.91 -7.97 -5.17
N PRO A 163 9.07 -7.12 -6.19
CA PRO A 163 7.99 -6.31 -6.73
C PRO A 163 6.95 -7.15 -7.48
N VAL A 164 5.69 -7.06 -7.05
CA VAL A 164 4.55 -7.78 -7.63
C VAL A 164 3.43 -6.79 -7.92
N LEU A 165 2.99 -6.72 -9.18
CA LEU A 165 1.75 -6.05 -9.52
C LEU A 165 0.58 -7.00 -9.31
N VAL A 166 -0.46 -6.50 -8.65
CA VAL A 166 -1.73 -7.20 -8.46
C VAL A 166 -2.78 -6.50 -9.32
N GLY A 167 -3.31 -7.25 -10.28
CA GLY A 167 -4.29 -6.79 -11.23
C GLY A 167 -5.73 -6.84 -10.72
N SER A 168 -6.67 -6.86 -11.66
CA SER A 168 -8.09 -7.09 -11.40
C SER A 168 -8.31 -8.55 -11.01
N ASN A 169 -8.81 -8.77 -9.80
CA ASN A 169 -9.11 -10.08 -9.25
C ASN A 169 -10.52 -10.12 -8.67
N ASN A 170 -11.17 -11.28 -8.70
CA ASN A 170 -12.38 -11.54 -7.94
C ASN A 170 -12.07 -12.20 -6.58
N ARG A 171 -13.10 -12.31 -5.73
CA ARG A 171 -13.01 -12.89 -4.38
C ARG A 171 -12.35 -14.26 -4.33
N ARG A 172 -12.57 -15.12 -5.33
CA ARG A 172 -12.00 -16.47 -5.37
C ARG A 172 -10.52 -16.42 -5.75
N GLU A 173 -10.17 -15.60 -6.73
CA GLU A 173 -8.77 -15.37 -7.14
C GLU A 173 -7.94 -14.76 -6.00
N GLU A 174 -8.45 -13.74 -5.30
CA GLU A 174 -7.74 -13.13 -4.16
C GLU A 174 -7.46 -14.16 -3.06
N LYS A 175 -8.41 -15.05 -2.76
CA LYS A 175 -8.20 -16.16 -1.82
C LYS A 175 -7.21 -17.22 -2.33
N ALA A 176 -7.19 -17.48 -3.64
CA ALA A 176 -6.23 -18.41 -4.23
C ALA A 176 -4.80 -17.86 -4.15
N ILE A 177 -4.61 -16.60 -4.53
CA ILE A 177 -3.31 -15.92 -4.45
C ILE A 177 -2.90 -15.78 -2.98
N GLY A 178 -3.80 -15.38 -2.10
CA GLY A 178 -3.52 -15.28 -0.66
C GLY A 178 -3.05 -16.60 -0.05
N ARG A 179 -3.61 -17.74 -0.47
CA ARG A 179 -3.12 -19.06 -0.05
C ARG A 179 -1.69 -19.34 -0.52
N ALA A 180 -1.33 -18.94 -1.74
CA ALA A 180 0.03 -19.09 -2.25
C ALA A 180 1.05 -18.20 -1.53
N LEU A 181 0.61 -17.12 -0.88
CA LEU A 181 1.47 -16.27 -0.06
C LEU A 181 1.83 -16.87 1.31
N LEU A 182 1.15 -17.94 1.76
CA LEU A 182 1.34 -18.51 3.10
C LEU A 182 2.77 -18.93 3.43
N PRO A 183 3.52 -19.64 2.56
CA PRO A 183 4.92 -20.00 2.85
C PRO A 183 5.77 -18.76 3.13
N TYR A 184 5.55 -17.68 2.37
CA TYR A 184 6.30 -16.44 2.50
C TYR A 184 5.92 -15.65 3.75
N LEU A 185 4.66 -15.67 4.19
CA LEU A 185 4.24 -15.06 5.46
C LEU A 185 4.79 -15.79 6.68
N ARG A 186 4.90 -17.13 6.61
CA ARG A 186 5.44 -17.96 7.70
C ARG A 186 6.94 -17.73 7.91
N ASP A 187 7.68 -17.47 6.83
CA ASP A 187 9.10 -17.18 6.92
C ASP A 187 9.33 -15.85 7.66
N PRO A 188 9.99 -15.86 8.84
CA PRO A 188 10.24 -14.65 9.62
C PRO A 188 11.25 -13.70 8.96
N GLU A 189 11.93 -14.12 7.89
CA GLU A 189 12.89 -13.31 7.13
C GLU A 189 12.23 -12.52 5.99
N ASN A 190 10.90 -12.63 5.85
CA ASN A 190 10.13 -11.87 4.87
C ASN A 190 9.33 -10.75 5.52
N ALA A 191 9.32 -9.59 4.84
CA ALA A 191 8.44 -8.47 5.11
C ALA A 191 7.59 -8.13 3.88
N PHE A 192 6.45 -7.47 4.09
CA PHE A 192 5.44 -7.18 3.07
C PHE A 192 5.06 -5.71 3.10
N ILE A 193 5.03 -5.09 1.92
CA ILE A 193 4.57 -3.72 1.72
C ILE A 193 3.39 -3.76 0.75
N ILE A 194 2.24 -3.30 1.21
CA ILE A 194 1.00 -3.24 0.44
C ILE A 194 0.77 -1.78 0.05
N SER A 195 0.85 -1.52 -1.24
CA SER A 195 0.77 -0.20 -1.83
C SER A 195 -0.69 0.17 -2.08
N SER A 196 -1.22 1.16 -1.36
CA SER A 196 -2.60 1.60 -1.52
C SER A 196 -2.85 3.03 -1.03
N ASP A 197 -3.37 3.87 -1.91
CA ASP A 197 -4.18 5.02 -1.52
C ASP A 197 -5.63 4.56 -1.24
N PHE A 198 -6.40 5.38 -0.53
CA PHE A 198 -7.79 5.12 -0.15
C PHE A 198 -8.75 5.94 -1.04
N CYS A 199 -9.87 6.48 -0.54
CA CYS A 199 -10.84 7.17 -1.37
C CYS A 199 -10.23 8.26 -2.28
N HIS A 200 -10.43 8.11 -3.59
CA HIS A 200 -10.27 9.13 -4.60
C HIS A 200 -11.64 9.75 -4.86
N TRP A 201 -11.90 10.89 -4.23
CA TRP A 201 -13.17 11.60 -4.32
C TRP A 201 -13.08 12.80 -5.25
N GLY A 202 -14.05 12.94 -6.15
CA GLY A 202 -14.20 14.06 -7.06
C GLY A 202 -14.60 13.65 -8.48
N ASP A 203 -14.95 14.66 -9.26
CA ASP A 203 -15.36 14.53 -10.67
C ASP A 203 -14.31 13.84 -11.55
N ASN A 204 -13.03 14.18 -11.36
CA ASN A 204 -11.91 13.56 -12.08
C ASN A 204 -11.78 12.05 -11.81
N PHE A 205 -12.42 11.54 -10.77
CA PHE A 205 -12.44 10.12 -10.42
C PHE A 205 -13.81 9.48 -10.66
N SER A 206 -14.78 10.23 -11.21
CA SER A 206 -16.17 9.80 -11.38
C SER A 206 -16.80 9.27 -10.09
N TYR A 207 -16.39 9.82 -8.94
CA TYR A 207 -16.78 9.34 -7.63
C TYR A 207 -17.08 10.51 -6.68
N LEU A 208 -18.35 10.90 -6.58
CA LEU A 208 -18.82 11.99 -5.73
C LEU A 208 -19.95 11.53 -4.77
N PRO A 209 -19.77 10.46 -3.98
CA PRO A 209 -20.76 10.08 -3.00
C PRO A 209 -20.91 11.16 -1.91
N TYR A 210 -22.11 11.29 -1.38
CA TYR A 210 -22.47 12.18 -0.29
C TYR A 210 -23.51 11.54 0.63
N SER A 211 -23.30 11.65 1.94
CA SER A 211 -24.23 11.21 2.98
C SER A 211 -24.64 12.37 3.85
N ARG A 212 -25.96 12.58 4.00
CA ARG A 212 -26.51 13.57 4.94
C ARG A 212 -26.42 13.10 6.40
N THR A 213 -26.41 11.79 6.64
CA THR A 213 -26.39 11.21 7.99
C THR A 213 -25.00 10.78 8.45
N LYS A 214 -23.96 11.02 7.64
CA LYS A 214 -22.59 10.52 7.86
C LYS A 214 -22.58 9.00 8.00
N SER A 215 -23.27 8.32 7.10
CA SER A 215 -23.33 6.87 7.05
C SER A 215 -22.83 6.35 5.69
N PRO A 216 -22.08 5.25 5.65
CA PRO A 216 -21.76 4.57 4.40
C PRO A 216 -22.98 3.85 3.78
N SER A 217 -24.14 3.87 4.44
CA SER A 217 -25.33 3.12 4.03
C SER A 217 -26.38 3.96 3.27
N ASP A 218 -26.28 5.29 3.29
CA ASP A 218 -27.24 6.22 2.67
C ASP A 218 -26.57 7.13 1.63
N LEU A 219 -25.58 6.60 0.91
CA LEU A 219 -24.82 7.36 -0.08
C LEU A 219 -25.72 7.78 -1.26
N THR A 220 -25.70 9.08 -1.54
CA THR A 220 -26.25 9.71 -2.75
C THR A 220 -25.12 10.19 -3.63
N GLN A 221 -25.35 10.34 -4.94
CA GLN A 221 -24.32 10.83 -5.86
C GLN A 221 -24.52 12.32 -6.12
N LEU A 222 -23.50 13.13 -5.85
CA LEU A 222 -23.44 14.53 -6.27
C LEU A 222 -22.97 14.64 -7.73
N ARG A 223 -23.23 15.79 -8.32
CA ARG A 223 -22.64 16.25 -9.57
C ARG A 223 -21.74 17.44 -9.28
N LYS A 224 -20.72 17.63 -10.12
CA LYS A 224 -19.75 18.73 -9.99
C LYS A 224 -20.41 20.11 -9.95
N GLU A 225 -21.51 20.28 -10.68
CA GLU A 225 -22.25 21.55 -10.79
C GLU A 225 -23.27 21.75 -9.67
N ASP A 226 -23.47 20.76 -8.79
CA ASP A 226 -24.40 20.90 -7.68
C ASP A 226 -23.89 21.99 -6.70
N PRO A 227 -24.80 22.72 -6.04
CA PRO A 227 -24.40 23.65 -4.98
C PRO A 227 -23.82 22.90 -3.79
N LYS A 228 -23.13 23.63 -2.90
CA LYS A 228 -22.68 23.10 -1.62
C LYS A 228 -23.86 22.40 -0.89
N PRO A 229 -23.69 21.15 -0.43
CA PRO A 229 -24.75 20.47 0.30
C PRO A 229 -25.14 21.18 1.61
N ASN A 230 -26.45 21.31 1.87
CA ASN A 230 -27.00 21.87 3.11
C ASN A 230 -26.98 20.81 4.25
N GLY A 231 -25.83 20.21 4.52
CA GLY A 231 -25.63 19.17 5.53
C GLY A 231 -24.18 19.15 6.02
N PRO A 232 -23.69 18.01 6.55
CA PRO A 232 -22.28 17.89 6.87
C PRO A 232 -21.36 18.20 5.68
N PRO A 233 -20.14 18.71 5.91
CA PRO A 233 -19.15 18.88 4.85
C PRO A 233 -18.89 17.56 4.11
N ILE A 234 -18.58 17.64 2.81
CA ILE A 234 -18.39 16.45 1.96
C ILE A 234 -17.29 15.55 2.51
N HIS A 235 -16.21 16.13 3.04
CA HIS A 235 -15.11 15.36 3.63
C HIS A 235 -15.56 14.45 4.79
N GLU A 236 -16.65 14.73 5.49
CA GLU A 236 -17.21 13.81 6.50
C GLU A 236 -17.80 12.55 5.85
N THR A 237 -18.36 12.65 4.64
CA THR A 237 -18.76 11.46 3.86
C THR A 237 -17.54 10.63 3.46
N ILE A 238 -16.50 11.29 2.96
CA ILE A 238 -15.23 10.63 2.57
C ILE A 238 -14.67 9.86 3.77
N ARG A 239 -14.67 10.50 4.95
CA ARG A 239 -14.22 9.90 6.19
C ARG A 239 -14.98 8.61 6.52
N VAL A 240 -16.31 8.62 6.52
CA VAL A 240 -17.08 7.41 6.92
C VAL A 240 -17.00 6.28 5.89
N ILE A 241 -16.76 6.62 4.61
CA ILE A 241 -16.47 5.64 3.56
C ILE A 241 -15.11 4.98 3.79
N ASP A 242 -14.07 5.77 4.11
CA ASP A 242 -12.76 5.22 4.43
C ASP A 242 -12.74 4.48 5.77
N GLU A 243 -13.45 4.97 6.79
CA GLU A 243 -13.59 4.30 8.09
C GLU A 243 -14.26 2.94 7.94
N ALA A 244 -15.30 2.81 7.11
CA ALA A 244 -15.91 1.51 6.81
C ALA A 244 -14.90 0.50 6.22
N ALA A 245 -14.05 0.95 5.29
CA ALA A 245 -13.00 0.11 4.72
C ALA A 245 -11.90 -0.21 5.76
N MET A 246 -11.46 0.78 6.55
CA MET A 246 -10.47 0.59 7.61
C MET A 246 -10.98 -0.35 8.71
N ASP A 247 -12.25 -0.26 9.08
CA ASP A 247 -12.89 -1.16 10.05
C ASP A 247 -12.94 -2.59 9.53
N ALA A 248 -13.26 -2.77 8.25
CA ALA A 248 -13.22 -4.09 7.61
C ALA A 248 -11.79 -4.64 7.55
N VAL A 249 -10.78 -3.81 7.24
CA VAL A 249 -9.36 -4.18 7.28
C VAL A 249 -8.93 -4.61 8.70
N LYS A 250 -9.30 -3.87 9.74
CA LYS A 250 -9.02 -4.20 11.15
C LYS A 250 -9.71 -5.49 11.61
N SER A 251 -10.85 -5.84 11.02
CA SER A 251 -11.57 -7.07 11.37
C SER A 251 -10.75 -8.34 11.08
N GLY A 252 -9.83 -8.27 10.12
CA GLY A 252 -9.07 -9.42 9.63
C GLY A 252 -9.90 -10.40 8.81
N ASN A 253 -11.11 -10.02 8.38
CA ASN A 253 -11.98 -10.83 7.53
C ASN A 253 -11.93 -10.27 6.10
N HIS A 254 -11.39 -11.07 5.18
CA HIS A 254 -11.29 -10.71 3.76
C HIS A 254 -12.66 -10.38 3.15
N ASP A 255 -13.66 -11.20 3.48
CA ASP A 255 -14.97 -11.09 2.86
C ASP A 255 -15.71 -9.81 3.27
N ALA A 256 -15.57 -9.42 4.54
CA ALA A 256 -16.08 -8.15 5.07
C ALA A 256 -15.45 -6.94 4.38
N PHE A 257 -14.15 -7.00 4.04
CA PHE A 257 -13.49 -5.94 3.30
C PHE A 257 -14.09 -5.77 1.89
N LEU A 258 -14.25 -6.86 1.14
CA LEU A 258 -14.89 -6.80 -0.18
C LEU A 258 -16.35 -6.35 -0.11
N ASP A 259 -17.08 -6.74 0.93
CA ASP A 259 -18.47 -6.32 1.12
C ASP A 259 -18.57 -4.82 1.43
N SER A 260 -17.64 -4.28 2.22
CA SER A 260 -17.54 -2.83 2.47
C SER A 260 -17.29 -2.03 1.18
N LEU A 261 -16.41 -2.54 0.30
CA LEU A 261 -16.15 -1.94 -1.01
C LEU A 261 -17.37 -2.03 -1.92
N LYS A 262 -18.09 -3.15 -1.91
CA LYS A 262 -19.32 -3.31 -2.70
C LYS A 262 -20.42 -2.34 -2.25
N GLN A 263 -20.55 -2.14 -0.94
CA GLN A 263 -21.53 -1.22 -0.35
C GLN A 263 -21.21 0.23 -0.70
N THR A 264 -19.98 0.66 -0.48
CA THR A 264 -19.58 2.07 -0.61
C THR A 264 -19.16 2.45 -2.03
N ARG A 265 -18.75 1.46 -2.83
CA ARG A 265 -18.03 1.63 -4.10
C ARG A 265 -16.74 2.44 -3.94
N ASN A 266 -16.11 2.40 -2.76
CA ASN A 266 -14.90 3.19 -2.46
C ASN A 266 -13.80 2.92 -3.50
N THR A 267 -13.15 3.99 -3.94
CA THR A 267 -12.14 4.00 -5.01
C THR A 267 -10.73 3.69 -4.49
N ILE A 268 -10.62 2.75 -3.53
CA ILE A 268 -9.33 2.28 -3.01
C ILE A 268 -8.55 1.62 -4.15
N CYS A 269 -7.43 2.22 -4.56
CA CYS A 269 -6.67 1.76 -5.72
C CYS A 269 -5.98 0.42 -5.44
N GLY A 270 -5.44 0.23 -4.23
CA GLY A 270 -4.80 -1.01 -3.78
C GLY A 270 -5.77 -2.03 -3.19
N ARG A 271 -7.07 -1.98 -3.52
CA ARG A 271 -8.07 -2.94 -2.99
C ARG A 271 -7.70 -4.40 -3.23
N HIS A 272 -7.11 -4.73 -4.39
CA HIS A 272 -6.71 -6.09 -4.72
C HIS A 272 -5.44 -6.53 -3.97
N PRO A 273 -4.35 -5.73 -3.93
CA PRO A 273 -3.24 -5.99 -3.01
C PRO A 273 -3.66 -6.19 -1.55
N ILE A 274 -4.55 -5.33 -1.03
CA ILE A 274 -5.09 -5.46 0.33
C ILE A 274 -5.89 -6.76 0.46
N GLY A 275 -6.81 -7.05 -0.47
CA GLY A 275 -7.62 -8.26 -0.49
C GLY A 275 -6.78 -9.54 -0.48
N VAL A 276 -5.81 -9.65 -1.40
CA VAL A 276 -4.89 -10.79 -1.46
C VAL A 276 -4.16 -11.03 -0.13
N VAL A 277 -3.59 -9.98 0.46
CA VAL A 277 -2.88 -10.14 1.74
C VAL A 277 -3.83 -10.39 2.89
N MET A 278 -5.00 -9.76 2.93
CA MET A 278 -6.03 -10.06 3.94
C MET A 278 -6.49 -11.50 3.88
N ALA A 279 -6.69 -12.07 2.68
CA ALA A 279 -7.03 -13.49 2.54
C ALA A 279 -5.92 -14.40 3.07
N ALA A 280 -4.66 -14.04 2.84
CA ALA A 280 -3.52 -14.78 3.37
C ALA A 280 -3.42 -14.68 4.91
N LEU A 281 -3.62 -13.49 5.47
CA LEU A 281 -3.61 -13.24 6.92
C LEU A 281 -4.77 -13.92 7.65
N GLU A 282 -5.96 -13.99 7.01
CA GLU A 282 -7.12 -14.70 7.54
C GLU A 282 -6.86 -16.21 7.67
N LEU A 283 -6.11 -16.78 6.73
CA LEU A 283 -5.70 -18.19 6.76
C LEU A 283 -4.61 -18.45 7.80
N ILE A 284 -3.53 -17.66 7.80
CA ILE A 284 -2.38 -17.90 8.70
C ILE A 284 -2.75 -17.77 10.18
N ARG A 285 -3.72 -16.90 10.51
CA ARG A 285 -4.26 -16.74 11.88
C ARG A 285 -4.95 -17.96 12.45
N GLN A 286 -5.27 -18.96 11.63
CA GLN A 286 -5.83 -20.23 12.08
C GLN A 286 -4.76 -21.17 12.62
N GLU A 287 -3.47 -20.85 12.42
CA GLU A 287 -2.34 -21.59 12.94
C GLU A 287 -1.95 -21.07 14.33
N ASP A 288 -1.72 -21.98 15.28
CA ASP A 288 -1.41 -21.65 16.68
C ASP A 288 -0.22 -20.67 16.83
N ALA A 289 0.77 -20.75 15.94
CA ALA A 289 1.96 -19.88 15.95
C ALA A 289 1.64 -18.39 15.69
N PHE A 290 0.47 -18.10 15.12
CA PHE A 290 0.00 -16.76 14.75
C PHE A 290 -1.29 -16.39 15.49
N GLN A 291 -1.61 -17.10 16.57
CA GLN A 291 -2.69 -16.73 17.48
C GLN A 291 -2.51 -15.26 17.92
N ASP A 292 -3.59 -14.48 17.83
CA ASP A 292 -3.64 -13.02 18.08
C ASP A 292 -2.85 -12.11 17.13
N LYS A 293 -2.18 -12.66 16.11
CA LYS A 293 -1.49 -11.90 15.06
C LYS A 293 -2.36 -11.74 13.82
N GLY A 294 -1.80 -11.23 12.72
CA GLY A 294 -2.41 -11.19 11.39
C GLY A 294 -3.64 -10.28 11.24
N ARG A 295 -3.82 -9.31 12.15
CA ARG A 295 -4.80 -8.22 11.98
C ARG A 295 -4.07 -6.91 11.78
N PHE A 296 -4.66 -6.05 10.95
CA PHE A 296 -4.12 -4.72 10.74
C PHE A 296 -4.50 -3.78 11.88
N HIS A 297 -3.53 -2.97 12.30
CA HIS A 297 -3.69 -1.83 13.18
C HIS A 297 -3.48 -0.56 12.35
N ILE A 298 -4.48 0.33 12.35
CA ILE A 298 -4.40 1.61 11.62
C ILE A 298 -3.55 2.58 12.45
N LEU A 299 -2.50 3.12 11.84
CA LEU A 299 -1.56 4.07 12.44
C LEU A 299 -1.95 5.52 12.14
N LYS A 300 -2.34 5.77 10.89
CA LYS A 300 -2.58 7.13 10.41
C LYS A 300 -3.63 7.14 9.32
N TYR A 301 -4.46 8.18 9.35
CA TYR A 301 -5.40 8.55 8.29
C TYR A 301 -5.19 10.03 7.96
N ASN A 302 -4.99 10.33 6.68
CA ASN A 302 -4.87 11.68 6.16
C ASN A 302 -5.67 11.84 4.87
N ARG A 303 -5.92 13.08 4.48
CA ARG A 303 -6.56 13.45 3.21
C ARG A 303 -5.76 14.57 2.58
N SER A 304 -5.66 14.58 1.25
CA SER A 304 -4.96 15.64 0.53
C SER A 304 -5.66 17.00 0.64
N ASN A 305 -6.98 16.99 0.85
CA ASN A 305 -7.80 18.19 1.04
C ASN A 305 -9.04 17.86 1.89
N LEU A 306 -9.62 18.86 2.56
CA LEU A 306 -10.92 18.77 3.21
C LEU A 306 -12.00 19.35 2.28
N VAL A 307 -12.49 18.50 1.37
CA VAL A 307 -13.52 18.82 0.37
C VAL A 307 -14.77 19.41 1.03
N ASP A 308 -15.23 20.54 0.49
CA ASP A 308 -16.44 21.23 0.96
C ASP A 308 -17.40 21.56 -0.20
N MET A 309 -16.89 21.69 -1.42
CA MET A 309 -17.66 21.95 -2.64
C MET A 309 -17.65 20.75 -3.61
N PRO A 310 -18.71 20.50 -4.40
CA PRO A 310 -18.74 19.38 -5.33
C PRO A 310 -17.70 19.42 -6.47
N ASN A 311 -17.12 20.58 -6.74
CA ASN A 311 -16.05 20.76 -7.72
C ASN A 311 -14.62 20.66 -7.11
N ASP A 312 -14.51 20.44 -5.81
CA ASP A 312 -13.25 20.07 -5.16
C ASP A 312 -12.88 18.61 -5.46
N PHE A 313 -11.69 18.19 -5.03
CA PHE A 313 -11.28 16.78 -5.02
C PHE A 313 -10.38 16.48 -3.82
N SER A 314 -10.28 15.21 -3.46
CA SER A 314 -9.29 14.73 -2.49
C SER A 314 -8.92 13.27 -2.73
N VAL A 315 -7.73 12.90 -2.26
CA VAL A 315 -7.30 11.51 -2.12
C VAL A 315 -7.00 11.25 -0.65
N SER A 316 -7.46 10.11 -0.14
CA SER A 316 -7.21 9.66 1.22
C SER A 316 -5.96 8.78 1.30
N TYR A 317 -5.24 8.88 2.42
CA TYR A 317 -4.03 8.13 2.70
C TYR A 317 -4.17 7.41 4.04
N VAL A 318 -3.82 6.13 4.06
CA VAL A 318 -3.84 5.29 5.26
C VAL A 318 -2.50 4.63 5.44
N SER A 319 -2.06 4.55 6.69
CA SER A 319 -0.94 3.71 7.09
C SER A 319 -1.37 2.72 8.14
N ALA A 320 -0.98 1.47 7.96
CA ALA A 320 -1.33 0.37 8.86
C ALA A 320 -0.20 -0.64 8.93
N TYR A 321 -0.20 -1.47 9.97
CA TYR A 321 0.71 -2.61 10.09
C TYR A 321 -0.02 -3.84 10.62
N ALA A 322 0.50 -5.03 10.35
CA ALA A 322 0.09 -6.27 10.99
C ALA A 322 1.32 -7.03 11.53
N LEU A 323 1.12 -7.69 12.66
CA LEU A 323 2.10 -8.57 13.27
C LEU A 323 2.07 -9.95 12.62
N LEU A 324 3.23 -10.59 12.50
CA LEU A 324 3.39 -11.99 12.10
C LEU A 324 4.48 -12.68 12.91
#